data_AF-A0A6N7AJP9-F1
#
_entry.id   AF-A0A6N7AJP9-F1
#
_cell.length_a   1.000
_cell.length_b   1.000
_cell.length_c   1.000
_cell.angle_alpha   90.00
_cell.angle_beta   90.00
_cell.angle_gamma   90.00
#
_symmetry.space_group_name_H-M   'P 1'
#
loop_
_entity.id
_entity.type
_entity.pdbx_description
1 polymer ?
#
loop_
_entity_poly.entity_id
_entity_poly.type
_entity_poly.pdbx_seq_one_letter_code
_entity_poly.pdbx_strand_id
1 'polypeptide(L)'
;MPSHEQSRSPPPETPPPSIDEGRVVKFEHKFFTSFPGVFFALSEQTRQAALFLKMGDIDVALPLPGIQREFMIADDSADGHMLHKIEESLEYVRGLRIGDPLPKEVFSTAASWSPSGGHVTIAYQRLTMQLVTWLVGDEHIISNPEELMQVANDPTAQKKINAALTEAAECLGLGRDRKQDVVSYIERMAKELSYIEALRDRFKAVLMVQQKVQGLRRLYGYERSVLEIADPVARLIELAVRQLREGFDETDAQTGEILSILKNIDNQIKFISNARNVLYRRLISWDDITTKWKPVPVQHSEIIPDLLRDTYRFLAPRFMQTKEWILATQPDREKKKATTRRMVW
;
A
#
# COMPACT_ATOMS: atom_id res chain seq x y z
N MET A 1 64.16 -32.12 29.95
CA MET A 1 63.79 -32.29 28.53
C MET A 1 62.27 -32.46 28.46
N PRO A 2 61.48 -31.37 28.40
CA PRO A 2 60.04 -31.47 28.24
C PRO A 2 59.61 -31.22 26.79
N SER A 3 58.59 -31.96 26.40
CA SER A 3 57.97 -32.08 25.09
C SER A 3 57.37 -30.76 24.57
N HIS A 4 57.62 -30.43 23.30
CA HIS A 4 56.94 -29.36 22.59
C HIS A 4 55.54 -29.83 22.16
N GLU A 5 54.52 -29.29 22.81
CA GLU A 5 53.12 -29.41 22.41
C GLU A 5 52.82 -28.34 21.35
N GLN A 6 52.55 -28.77 20.11
CA GLN A 6 52.20 -27.89 19.00
C GLN A 6 50.77 -27.37 19.19
N SER A 7 50.65 -26.07 19.46
CA SER A 7 49.40 -25.33 19.48
C SER A 7 48.75 -25.34 18.09
N ARG A 8 47.62 -26.04 17.95
CA ARG A 8 46.76 -25.98 16.76
C ARG A 8 45.97 -24.67 16.78
N SER A 9 46.22 -23.79 15.82
CA SER A 9 45.38 -22.62 15.56
C SER A 9 43.97 -23.07 15.10
N PRO A 10 42.89 -22.42 15.55
CA PRO A 10 41.55 -22.73 15.07
C PRO A 10 41.40 -22.34 13.59
N PRO A 11 40.50 -23.00 12.83
CA PRO A 11 40.26 -22.68 11.42
C PRO A 11 39.72 -21.26 11.28
N PRO A 12 40.00 -20.57 10.16
CA PRO A 12 39.50 -19.22 9.95
C PRO A 12 37.96 -19.26 9.94
N GLU A 13 37.35 -18.50 10.86
CA GLU A 13 35.92 -18.23 10.83
C GLU A 13 35.58 -17.64 9.46
N THR A 14 34.67 -18.33 8.76
CA THR A 14 34.05 -17.80 7.55
C THR A 14 33.47 -16.42 7.90
N PRO A 15 33.83 -15.35 7.18
CA PRO A 15 33.24 -14.04 7.47
C PRO A 15 31.71 -14.16 7.38
N PRO A 16 30.96 -13.50 8.28
CA PRO A 16 29.50 -13.51 8.19
C PRO A 16 29.09 -13.03 6.80
N PRO A 17 28.06 -13.64 6.18
CA PRO A 17 27.58 -13.21 4.87
C PRO A 17 27.31 -11.72 4.93
N SER A 18 27.89 -10.98 3.98
CA SER A 18 27.68 -9.54 3.88
C SER A 18 26.17 -9.27 3.81
N ILE A 19 25.70 -8.24 4.50
CA ILE A 19 24.28 -7.86 4.64
C ILE A 19 23.58 -7.57 3.29
N ASP A 20 24.34 -7.60 2.18
CA ASP A 20 23.94 -7.24 0.82
C ASP A 20 23.51 -8.42 -0.07
N GLU A 21 23.78 -9.67 0.33
CA GLU A 21 23.40 -10.84 -0.45
C GLU A 21 21.87 -11.04 -0.41
N GLY A 22 21.20 -10.73 -1.52
CA GLY A 22 19.77 -10.93 -1.71
C GLY A 22 18.87 -9.71 -1.46
N ARG A 23 19.45 -8.51 -1.32
CA ARG A 23 18.73 -7.21 -1.23
C ARG A 23 18.81 -6.37 -2.50
N VAL A 24 19.58 -6.82 -3.48
CA VAL A 24 19.76 -6.16 -4.78
C VAL A 24 19.37 -7.14 -5.87
N VAL A 25 18.79 -6.64 -6.96
CA VAL A 25 18.42 -7.45 -8.12
C VAL A 25 19.68 -7.99 -8.80
N LYS A 26 19.89 -9.30 -8.75
CA LYS A 26 21.04 -9.97 -9.36
C LYS A 26 20.66 -11.37 -9.80
N PHE A 27 21.15 -11.77 -10.97
CA PHE A 27 20.96 -13.10 -11.54
C PHE A 27 22.29 -13.74 -11.91
N GLU A 28 22.37 -15.06 -11.78
CA GLU A 28 23.47 -15.88 -12.27
C GLU A 28 23.28 -16.27 -13.75
N HIS A 29 22.03 -16.52 -14.16
CA HIS A 29 21.69 -16.91 -15.52
C HIS A 29 21.96 -15.79 -16.52
N LYS A 30 22.83 -16.08 -17.51
CA LYS A 30 23.34 -15.10 -18.49
C LYS A 30 22.25 -14.40 -19.30
N PHE A 31 21.09 -15.01 -19.48
CA PHE A 31 19.97 -14.40 -20.19
C PHE A 31 19.64 -12.98 -19.67
N PHE A 32 19.59 -12.79 -18.35
CA PHE A 32 19.23 -11.52 -17.73
C PHE A 32 20.29 -10.42 -17.90
N THR A 33 21.51 -10.78 -18.29
CA THR A 33 22.62 -9.85 -18.54
C THR A 33 23.01 -9.74 -20.01
N SER A 34 22.37 -10.53 -20.88
CA SER A 34 22.70 -10.59 -22.32
C SER A 34 22.12 -9.42 -23.12
N PHE A 35 21.11 -8.74 -22.58
CA PHE A 35 20.45 -7.62 -23.24
C PHE A 35 20.71 -6.32 -22.47
N PRO A 36 21.09 -5.22 -23.16
CA PRO A 36 21.26 -3.94 -22.50
C PRO A 36 19.91 -3.31 -22.17
N GLY A 37 19.85 -2.59 -21.05
CA GLY A 37 18.68 -1.76 -20.71
C GLY A 37 17.43 -2.54 -20.31
N VAL A 38 17.56 -3.81 -19.93
CA VAL A 38 16.42 -4.59 -19.43
C VAL A 38 15.90 -4.03 -18.11
N PHE A 39 14.58 -4.15 -17.94
CA PHE A 39 13.93 -3.81 -16.68
C PHE A 39 12.71 -4.70 -16.46
N PHE A 40 12.34 -4.87 -15.21
CA PHE A 40 11.17 -5.61 -14.76
C PHE A 40 10.06 -4.62 -14.44
N ALA A 41 8.83 -4.91 -14.86
CA ALA A 41 7.65 -4.12 -14.51
C ALA A 41 6.38 -4.99 -14.57
N LEU A 42 5.29 -4.52 -13.97
CA LEU A 42 3.99 -5.14 -14.21
C LEU A 42 3.47 -4.76 -15.60
N SER A 43 3.06 -5.74 -16.38
CA SER A 43 2.37 -5.50 -17.64
C SER A 43 1.07 -4.73 -17.40
N GLU A 44 0.83 -3.66 -18.15
CA GLU A 44 -0.39 -2.86 -18.03
C GLU A 44 -1.66 -3.67 -18.35
N GLN A 45 -1.54 -4.64 -19.27
CA GLN A 45 -2.67 -5.45 -19.75
C GLN A 45 -2.97 -6.62 -18.83
N THR A 46 -1.96 -7.42 -18.50
CA THR A 46 -2.14 -8.68 -17.77
C THR A 46 -1.91 -8.54 -16.28
N ARG A 47 -1.31 -7.42 -15.83
CA ARG A 47 -0.89 -7.19 -14.44
C ARG A 47 0.11 -8.23 -13.92
N GLN A 48 0.70 -9.03 -14.81
CA GLN A 48 1.75 -9.99 -14.48
C GLN A 48 3.11 -9.32 -14.55
N ALA A 49 4.03 -9.73 -13.69
CA ALA A 49 5.42 -9.33 -13.78
C ALA A 49 6.03 -9.81 -15.10
N ALA A 50 6.73 -8.91 -15.77
CA ALA A 50 7.40 -9.20 -17.02
C ALA A 50 8.76 -8.50 -17.09
N LEU A 51 9.68 -9.13 -17.81
CA LEU A 51 10.93 -8.54 -18.25
C LEU A 51 10.67 -7.79 -19.56
N PHE A 52 11.01 -6.51 -19.57
CA PHE A 52 10.96 -5.65 -20.74
C PHE A 52 12.37 -5.48 -21.30
N LEU A 53 12.53 -5.73 -22.60
CA LEU A 53 13.79 -5.62 -23.30
C LEU A 53 13.59 -5.22 -24.75
N LYS A 54 14.65 -4.70 -25.39
CA LYS A 54 14.67 -4.40 -26.82
C LYS A 54 15.31 -5.55 -27.60
N MET A 55 14.61 -6.02 -28.64
CA MET A 55 15.16 -6.92 -29.65
C MET A 55 15.17 -6.21 -31.01
N GLY A 56 16.34 -5.68 -31.40
CA GLY A 56 16.44 -4.76 -32.53
C GLY A 56 15.62 -3.49 -32.26
N ASP A 57 14.66 -3.20 -33.13
CA ASP A 57 13.77 -2.05 -33.00
C ASP A 57 12.43 -2.37 -32.29
N ILE A 58 12.26 -3.60 -31.80
CA ILE A 58 11.01 -4.06 -31.20
C ILE A 58 11.16 -4.10 -29.67
N ASP A 59 10.23 -3.45 -28.96
CA ASP A 59 10.05 -3.59 -27.52
C ASP A 59 9.29 -4.89 -27.21
N VAL A 60 9.85 -5.71 -26.33
CA VAL A 60 9.33 -7.04 -26.02
C VAL A 60 9.08 -7.16 -24.52
N ALA A 61 7.91 -7.68 -24.15
CA ALA A 61 7.55 -8.00 -22.79
C ALA A 61 7.44 -9.53 -22.62
N LEU A 62 8.29 -10.09 -21.74
CA LEU A 62 8.36 -11.52 -21.47
C LEU A 62 7.86 -11.79 -20.04
N PRO A 63 6.73 -12.50 -19.85
CA PRO A 63 6.24 -12.86 -18.52
C PRO A 63 7.25 -13.71 -17.75
N LEU A 64 7.46 -13.42 -16.47
CA LEU A 64 8.45 -14.14 -15.64
C LEU A 64 8.18 -15.66 -15.57
N PRO A 65 6.92 -16.14 -15.42
CA PRO A 65 6.62 -17.58 -15.46
C PRO A 65 6.92 -18.23 -16.82
N GLY A 66 6.96 -17.45 -17.91
CA GLY A 66 7.38 -17.92 -19.23
C GLY A 66 8.89 -18.11 -19.29
N ILE A 67 9.65 -17.10 -18.84
CA ILE A 67 11.11 -17.13 -18.77
C ILE A 67 11.58 -18.30 -17.90
N GLN A 68 10.99 -18.46 -16.73
CA GLN A 68 11.35 -19.50 -15.78
C GLN A 68 11.21 -20.91 -16.37
N ARG A 69 10.10 -21.16 -17.09
CA ARG A 69 9.85 -22.45 -17.77
C ARG A 69 10.79 -22.66 -18.96
N GLU A 70 10.97 -21.65 -19.79
CA GLU A 70 11.78 -21.75 -21.00
C GLU A 70 13.27 -22.02 -20.69
N PHE A 71 13.80 -21.35 -19.65
CA PHE A 71 15.18 -21.53 -19.22
C PHE A 71 15.36 -22.60 -18.13
N MET A 72 14.30 -23.33 -17.78
CA MET A 72 14.31 -24.38 -16.76
C MET A 72 14.92 -23.90 -15.42
N ILE A 73 14.61 -22.67 -15.01
CA ILE A 73 15.09 -22.09 -13.75
C ILE A 73 14.27 -22.70 -12.60
N ALA A 74 14.93 -23.47 -11.75
CA ALA A 74 14.28 -24.11 -10.60
C ALA A 74 13.80 -23.08 -9.56
N ASP A 75 12.62 -23.30 -8.96
CA ASP A 75 12.02 -22.39 -7.96
C ASP A 75 12.92 -22.16 -6.73
N ASP A 76 13.69 -23.18 -6.35
CA ASP A 76 14.62 -23.19 -5.22
C ASP A 76 16.04 -22.71 -5.56
N SER A 77 16.28 -22.34 -6.82
CA SER A 77 17.56 -21.75 -7.24
C SER A 77 17.64 -20.28 -6.82
N ALA A 78 18.86 -19.73 -6.77
CA ALA A 78 19.09 -18.31 -6.48
C ALA A 78 18.30 -17.40 -7.45
N ASP A 79 18.27 -17.75 -8.73
CA ASP A 79 17.53 -17.02 -9.76
C ASP A 79 16.01 -17.19 -9.62
N GLY A 80 15.53 -18.39 -9.29
CA GLY A 80 14.10 -18.64 -9.01
C GLY A 80 13.60 -17.80 -7.83
N HIS A 81 14.33 -17.80 -6.72
CA HIS A 81 14.05 -16.94 -5.58
C HIS A 81 14.10 -15.45 -5.93
N MET A 82 15.03 -15.02 -6.79
CA MET A 82 15.09 -13.64 -7.24
C MET A 82 13.89 -13.26 -8.11
N LEU A 83 13.42 -14.15 -9.00
CA LEU A 83 12.22 -13.91 -9.79
C LEU A 83 10.99 -13.69 -8.89
N HIS A 84 10.78 -14.54 -7.88
CA HIS A 84 9.69 -14.33 -6.93
C HIS A 84 9.82 -13.03 -6.13
N LYS A 85 11.03 -12.68 -5.68
CA LYS A 85 11.27 -11.39 -5.01
C LYS A 85 10.97 -10.21 -5.92
N ILE A 86 11.27 -10.29 -7.21
CA ILE A 86 10.90 -9.24 -8.17
C ILE A 86 9.38 -9.16 -8.30
N GLU A 87 8.67 -10.28 -8.42
CA GLU A 87 7.21 -10.29 -8.46
C GLU A 87 6.60 -9.57 -7.25
N GLU A 88 7.05 -9.89 -6.04
CA GLU A 88 6.63 -9.21 -4.81
C GLU A 88 7.02 -7.73 -4.80
N SER A 89 8.23 -7.41 -5.24
CA SER A 89 8.75 -6.04 -5.24
C SER A 89 7.97 -5.11 -6.16
N LEU A 90 7.53 -5.61 -7.31
CA LEU A 90 6.77 -4.84 -8.31
C LEU A 90 5.38 -4.42 -7.83
N GLU A 91 4.93 -4.89 -6.67
CA GLU A 91 3.76 -4.32 -6.00
C GLU A 91 4.05 -2.97 -5.34
N TYR A 92 5.33 -2.71 -4.99
CA TYR A 92 5.78 -1.52 -4.28
C TYR A 92 6.54 -0.53 -5.16
N VAL A 93 7.05 -0.97 -6.31
CA VAL A 93 7.76 -0.11 -7.26
C VAL A 93 7.25 -0.31 -8.68
N ARG A 94 7.43 0.72 -9.51
CA ARG A 94 6.97 0.71 -10.91
C ARG A 94 7.81 -0.17 -11.82
N GLY A 95 9.09 -0.31 -11.48
CA GLY A 95 9.98 -1.21 -12.16
C GLY A 95 11.30 -1.33 -11.44
N LEU A 96 12.05 -2.37 -11.81
CA LEU A 96 13.36 -2.71 -11.26
C LEU A 96 14.33 -3.00 -12.38
N ARG A 97 15.59 -2.64 -12.20
CA ARG A 97 16.69 -3.02 -13.08
C ARG A 97 17.65 -3.94 -12.35
N ILE A 98 18.48 -4.63 -13.13
CA ILE A 98 19.62 -5.35 -12.57
C ILE A 98 20.51 -4.36 -11.81
N GLY A 99 20.84 -4.70 -10.57
CA GLY A 99 21.60 -3.85 -9.66
C GLY A 99 20.76 -2.89 -8.81
N ASP A 100 19.45 -2.79 -9.03
CA ASP A 100 18.59 -1.96 -8.17
C ASP A 100 18.35 -2.61 -6.80
N PRO A 101 18.28 -1.82 -5.72
CA PRO A 101 17.87 -2.34 -4.41
C PRO A 101 16.40 -2.76 -4.45
N LEU A 102 16.12 -3.91 -3.85
CA LEU A 102 14.77 -4.41 -3.66
C LEU A 102 14.07 -3.57 -2.57
N PRO A 103 12.75 -3.32 -2.67
CA PRO A 103 12.00 -2.53 -1.69
C PRO A 103 12.10 -3.14 -0.28
N LYS A 104 12.20 -2.29 0.73
CA LYS A 104 12.34 -2.72 2.13
C LYS A 104 11.12 -3.49 2.61
N GLU A 105 9.96 -3.22 2.01
CA GLU A 105 8.67 -3.84 2.32
C GLU A 105 8.66 -5.36 2.07
N VAL A 106 9.55 -5.85 1.19
CA VAL A 106 9.68 -7.28 0.87
C VAL A 106 10.42 -8.05 1.97
N PHE A 107 11.29 -7.38 2.73
CA PHE A 107 12.11 -8.02 3.77
C PHE A 107 11.75 -7.58 5.19
N SER A 108 10.96 -6.52 5.32
CA SER A 108 10.68 -5.87 6.58
C SER A 108 9.37 -5.12 6.54
N THR A 109 8.87 -4.72 7.71
CA THR A 109 7.73 -3.80 7.80
C THR A 109 8.13 -2.34 7.53
N ALA A 110 9.38 -2.05 7.15
CA ALA A 110 9.82 -0.69 6.87
C ALA A 110 9.42 -0.26 5.44
N ALA A 111 9.07 1.02 5.30
CA ALA A 111 8.81 1.59 3.99
C ALA A 111 10.10 1.97 3.25
N SER A 112 10.10 1.81 1.92
CA SER A 112 11.13 2.28 0.99
C SER A 112 10.99 3.77 0.64
N TRP A 113 9.86 4.38 0.99
CA TRP A 113 9.56 5.79 0.81
C TRP A 113 9.44 6.51 2.16
N SER A 114 9.30 7.84 2.16
CA SER A 114 9.15 8.60 3.41
C SER A 114 8.13 9.72 3.27
N PRO A 115 7.33 9.97 4.33
CA PRO A 115 6.37 11.06 4.36
C PRO A 115 7.08 12.41 4.56
N SER A 116 6.38 13.50 4.22
CA SER A 116 6.86 14.86 4.51
C SER A 116 6.76 15.19 6.01
N GLY A 117 7.50 16.20 6.45
CA GLY A 117 7.39 16.70 7.83
C GLY A 117 5.98 17.17 8.19
N GLY A 118 5.22 17.70 7.22
CA GLY A 118 3.82 18.10 7.42
C GLY A 118 2.93 16.93 7.82
N HIS A 119 3.12 15.75 7.21
CA HIS A 119 2.36 14.55 7.57
C HIS A 119 2.67 14.07 8.99
N VAL A 120 3.92 14.20 9.44
CA VAL A 120 4.31 13.85 10.82
C VAL A 120 3.60 14.77 11.81
N THR A 121 3.57 16.07 11.53
CA THR A 121 2.85 17.05 12.37
C THR A 121 1.36 16.72 12.45
N ILE A 122 0.70 16.43 11.32
CA ILE A 122 -0.72 16.06 11.29
C ILE A 122 -0.98 14.80 12.12
N ALA A 123 -0.17 13.74 11.92
CA ALA A 123 -0.31 12.50 12.67
C ALA A 123 -0.12 12.69 14.18
N TYR A 124 0.87 13.49 14.59
CA TYR A 124 1.11 13.81 16.00
C TYR A 124 -0.06 14.58 16.61
N GLN A 125 -0.59 15.57 15.90
CA GLN A 125 -1.74 16.33 16.36
C GLN A 125 -3.01 15.48 16.45
N ARG A 126 -3.17 14.50 15.55
CA ARG A 126 -4.31 13.57 15.56
C ARG A 126 -4.30 12.76 16.85
N LEU A 127 -3.15 12.17 17.19
CA LEU A 127 -2.98 11.38 18.41
C LEU A 127 -3.16 12.22 19.68
N THR A 128 -2.61 13.43 19.73
CA THR A 128 -2.76 14.31 20.90
C THR A 128 -4.19 14.79 21.07
N MET A 129 -4.91 15.06 19.97
CA MET A 129 -6.33 15.41 20.03
C MET A 129 -7.20 14.24 20.48
N GLN A 130 -6.92 13.02 19.99
CA GLN A 130 -7.60 11.80 20.47
C GLN A 130 -7.41 11.61 21.98
N LEU A 131 -6.23 11.96 22.52
CA LEU A 131 -5.98 11.93 23.96
C LEU A 131 -6.84 12.95 24.72
N VAL A 132 -7.02 14.14 24.16
CA VAL A 132 -7.88 15.18 24.75
C VAL A 132 -9.35 14.78 24.70
N THR A 133 -9.82 14.28 23.55
CA THR A 133 -11.14 13.68 23.34
C THR A 133 -11.41 12.60 24.39
N TRP A 134 -10.46 11.69 24.60
CA TRP A 134 -10.54 10.66 25.62
C TRP A 134 -10.67 11.23 27.05
N LEU A 135 -9.90 12.27 27.40
CA LEU A 135 -9.95 12.90 28.73
C LEU A 135 -11.29 13.63 28.97
N VAL A 136 -11.80 14.33 27.95
CA VAL A 136 -13.01 15.16 28.05
C VAL A 136 -14.28 14.30 27.93
N GLY A 137 -14.19 13.12 27.31
CA GLY A 137 -15.33 12.23 27.08
C GLY A 137 -16.17 12.63 25.86
N ASP A 138 -15.62 13.38 24.92
CA ASP A 138 -16.29 13.79 23.68
C ASP A 138 -15.70 13.04 22.48
N GLU A 139 -16.41 12.05 21.95
CA GLU A 139 -15.93 11.07 20.95
C GLU A 139 -15.80 11.62 19.51
N HIS A 140 -15.80 12.94 19.31
CA HIS A 140 -15.71 13.46 17.94
C HIS A 140 -14.30 13.29 17.34
N ILE A 141 -14.14 12.29 16.46
CA ILE A 141 -12.90 12.06 15.71
C ILE A 141 -12.80 13.07 14.56
N ILE A 142 -11.89 14.03 14.68
CA ILE A 142 -11.59 14.99 13.60
C ILE A 142 -10.83 14.26 12.48
N SER A 143 -11.53 13.97 11.38
CA SER A 143 -10.94 13.27 10.23
C SER A 143 -10.16 14.21 9.29
N ASN A 144 -10.56 15.48 9.22
CA ASN A 144 -9.97 16.49 8.33
C ASN A 144 -8.67 17.08 8.93
N PRO A 145 -7.51 16.94 8.28
CA PRO A 145 -6.25 17.51 8.75
C PRO A 145 -6.25 19.04 8.92
N GLU A 146 -6.98 19.78 8.09
CA GLU A 146 -6.99 21.25 8.15
C GLU A 146 -7.74 21.76 9.38
N GLU A 147 -8.90 21.17 9.67
CA GLU A 147 -9.68 21.45 10.88
C GLU A 147 -8.89 21.05 12.14
N LEU A 148 -8.20 19.90 12.10
CA LEU A 148 -7.36 19.42 13.19
C LEU A 148 -6.23 20.40 13.54
N MET A 149 -5.51 20.91 12.53
CA MET A 149 -4.42 21.87 12.72
C MET A 149 -4.89 23.18 13.36
N GLN A 150 -6.10 23.63 13.03
CA GLN A 150 -6.66 24.86 13.62
C GLN A 150 -6.96 24.67 15.11
N VAL A 151 -7.61 23.55 15.46
CA VAL A 151 -8.00 23.25 16.85
C VAL A 151 -6.79 22.95 17.73
N ALA A 152 -5.79 22.22 17.21
CA ALA A 152 -4.60 21.83 17.99
C ALA A 152 -3.71 23.01 18.40
N ASN A 153 -3.74 24.12 17.66
CA ASN A 153 -2.90 25.30 17.92
C ASN A 153 -3.50 26.29 18.94
N ASP A 154 -4.71 26.03 19.46
CA ASP A 154 -5.34 26.87 20.49
C ASP A 154 -4.59 26.73 21.85
N PRO A 155 -4.25 27.82 22.55
CA PRO A 155 -3.66 27.78 23.89
C PRO A 155 -4.47 26.98 24.92
N THR A 156 -5.79 26.93 24.78
CA THR A 156 -6.67 26.13 25.64
C THR A 156 -6.52 24.63 25.35
N ALA A 157 -6.38 24.25 24.09
CA ALA A 157 -6.12 22.88 23.66
C ALA A 157 -4.76 22.39 24.19
N GLN A 158 -3.72 23.21 24.09
CA GLN A 158 -2.38 22.91 24.64
C GLN A 158 -2.40 22.56 26.14
N LYS A 159 -3.20 23.28 26.95
CA LYS A 159 -3.37 22.95 28.38
C LYS A 159 -4.06 21.61 28.58
N LYS A 160 -5.11 21.33 27.81
CA LYS A 160 -5.83 20.05 27.85
C LYS A 160 -4.94 18.88 27.42
N ILE A 161 -4.10 19.07 26.40
CA ILE A 161 -3.12 18.06 25.95
C ILE A 161 -2.18 17.69 27.10
N ASN A 162 -1.61 18.67 27.79
CA ASN A 162 -0.71 18.42 28.92
C ASN A 162 -1.39 17.66 30.08
N ALA A 163 -2.65 18.00 30.38
CA ALA A 163 -3.45 17.27 31.37
C ALA A 163 -3.71 15.82 30.92
N ALA A 164 -4.09 15.63 29.66
CA ALA A 164 -4.38 14.32 29.09
C ALA A 164 -3.14 13.41 29.07
N LEU A 165 -1.95 13.94 28.79
CA LEU A 165 -0.69 13.20 28.88
C LEU A 165 -0.39 12.72 30.30
N THR A 166 -0.67 13.55 31.30
CA THR A 166 -0.46 13.22 32.71
C THR A 166 -1.39 12.11 33.16
N GLU A 167 -2.67 12.20 32.81
CA GLU A 167 -3.69 11.20 33.14
C GLU A 167 -3.47 9.88 32.40
N ALA A 168 -3.05 9.95 31.12
CA ALA A 168 -2.66 8.76 30.36
C ALA A 168 -1.47 8.03 30.99
N ALA A 169 -0.46 8.75 31.49
CA ALA A 169 0.68 8.14 32.18
C ALA A 169 0.26 7.36 33.44
N GLU A 170 -0.71 7.89 34.20
CA GLU A 170 -1.29 7.18 35.35
C GLU A 170 -2.09 5.95 34.90
N CYS A 171 -2.96 6.08 33.90
CA CYS A 171 -3.77 4.97 33.37
C CYS A 171 -2.93 3.83 32.75
N LEU A 172 -1.73 4.15 32.26
CA LEU A 172 -0.76 3.18 31.75
C LEU A 172 0.11 2.54 32.85
N GLY A 173 -0.08 2.92 34.11
CA GLY A 173 0.71 2.42 35.25
C GLY A 173 2.14 2.97 35.30
N LEU A 174 2.44 4.03 34.54
CA LEU A 174 3.74 4.68 34.54
C LEU A 174 3.86 5.67 35.72
N GLY A 175 2.74 6.25 36.16
CA GLY A 175 2.71 7.28 37.17
C GLY A 175 2.81 8.69 36.55
N ARG A 176 2.19 9.68 37.22
CA ARG A 176 1.97 11.04 36.67
C ARG A 176 3.26 11.76 36.23
N ASP A 177 4.38 11.47 36.89
CA ASP A 177 5.66 12.12 36.62
C ASP A 177 6.34 11.61 35.32
N ARG A 178 5.89 10.45 34.79
CA ARG A 178 6.44 9.84 33.57
C ARG A 178 5.66 10.18 32.31
N LYS A 179 5.13 11.40 32.24
CA LYS A 179 4.47 11.93 31.01
C LYS A 179 5.37 11.90 29.77
N GLN A 180 6.69 12.02 29.94
CA GLN A 180 7.63 12.02 28.81
C GLN A 180 7.68 10.67 28.09
N ASP A 181 7.44 9.57 28.81
CA ASP A 181 7.37 8.22 28.20
C ASP A 181 6.15 8.13 27.28
N VAL A 182 5.01 8.69 27.71
CA VAL A 182 3.79 8.78 26.88
C VAL A 182 4.03 9.63 25.64
N VAL A 183 4.74 10.74 25.76
CA VAL A 183 5.14 11.57 24.60
C VAL A 183 5.97 10.73 23.62
N SER A 184 6.96 9.97 24.10
CA SER A 184 7.78 9.11 23.23
C SER A 184 6.96 8.04 22.51
N TYR A 185 5.94 7.48 23.17
CA TYR A 185 5.02 6.53 22.55
C TYR A 185 4.17 7.18 21.46
N ILE A 186 3.66 8.39 21.72
CA ILE A 186 2.93 9.18 20.73
C ILE A 186 3.83 9.51 19.54
N GLU A 187 5.09 9.91 19.74
CA GLU A 187 6.03 10.20 18.65
C GLU A 187 6.30 8.97 17.78
N ARG A 188 6.53 7.79 18.40
CA ARG A 188 6.70 6.53 17.67
C ARG A 188 5.46 6.18 16.84
N MET A 189 4.27 6.34 17.41
CA MET A 189 3.01 6.10 16.71
C MET A 189 2.75 7.12 15.59
N ALA A 190 3.02 8.40 15.85
CA ALA A 190 2.88 9.48 14.89
C ALA A 190 3.75 9.25 13.67
N LYS A 191 4.97 8.72 13.86
CA LYS A 191 5.86 8.35 12.76
C LYS A 191 5.22 7.31 11.85
N GLU A 192 4.59 6.28 12.38
CA GLU A 192 3.92 5.27 11.55
C GLU A 192 2.63 5.80 10.91
N LEU A 193 1.81 6.54 11.65
CA LEU A 193 0.60 7.18 11.11
C LEU A 193 0.90 8.24 10.04
N SER A 194 2.07 8.87 10.07
CA SER A 194 2.46 9.86 9.06
C SER A 194 2.55 9.26 7.65
N TYR A 195 2.81 7.95 7.53
CA TYR A 195 2.69 7.27 6.26
C TYR A 195 1.23 7.17 5.79
N ILE A 196 0.30 6.88 6.70
CA ILE A 196 -1.14 6.88 6.37
C ILE A 196 -1.57 8.28 5.92
N GLU A 197 -1.13 9.33 6.60
CA GLU A 197 -1.41 10.72 6.19
C GLU A 197 -0.86 11.05 4.80
N ALA A 198 0.35 10.59 4.47
CA ALA A 198 0.89 10.73 3.11
C ALA A 198 0.05 9.98 2.06
N LEU A 199 -0.50 8.81 2.41
CA LEU A 199 -1.42 8.07 1.55
C LEU A 199 -2.76 8.79 1.39
N ARG A 200 -3.25 9.51 2.43
CA ARG A 200 -4.45 10.35 2.30
C ARG A 200 -4.26 11.45 1.28
N ASP A 201 -3.08 12.06 1.22
CA ASP A 201 -2.79 13.06 0.19
C ASP A 201 -2.77 12.47 -1.23
N ARG A 202 -2.22 11.26 -1.41
CA ARG A 202 -2.36 10.53 -2.68
C ARG A 202 -3.82 10.22 -3.00
N PHE A 203 -4.60 9.82 -1.99
CA PHE A 203 -6.03 9.55 -2.17
C PHE A 203 -6.83 10.80 -2.54
N LYS A 204 -6.48 11.99 -2.01
CA LYS A 204 -7.07 13.27 -2.46
C LYS A 204 -6.88 13.49 -3.97
N ALA A 205 -5.75 13.09 -4.54
CA ALA A 205 -5.54 13.15 -5.98
C ALA A 205 -6.50 12.23 -6.76
N VAL A 206 -6.83 11.05 -6.21
CA VAL A 206 -7.85 10.16 -6.79
C VAL A 206 -9.25 10.78 -6.71
N LEU A 207 -9.59 11.39 -5.57
CA LEU A 207 -10.86 12.13 -5.40
C LEU A 207 -10.97 13.31 -6.40
N MET A 208 -9.85 13.99 -6.68
CA MET A 208 -9.80 15.04 -7.70
C MET A 208 -10.16 14.50 -9.09
N VAL A 209 -9.65 13.32 -9.47
CA VAL A 209 -10.04 12.67 -10.74
C VAL A 209 -11.53 12.38 -10.77
N GLN A 210 -12.08 11.81 -9.69
CA GLN A 210 -13.52 11.54 -9.58
C GLN A 210 -14.34 12.83 -9.76
N GLN A 211 -13.98 13.90 -9.06
CA GLN A 211 -14.67 15.19 -9.15
C GLN A 211 -14.61 15.75 -10.58
N LYS A 212 -13.45 15.71 -11.24
CA LYS A 212 -13.30 16.16 -12.63
C LYS A 212 -14.17 15.33 -13.58
N VAL A 213 -14.16 14.01 -13.47
CA VAL A 213 -15.01 13.14 -14.30
C VAL A 213 -16.49 13.45 -14.10
N GLN A 214 -16.95 13.63 -12.85
CA GLN A 214 -18.35 14.01 -12.59
C GLN A 214 -18.70 15.40 -13.14
N GLY A 215 -17.77 16.36 -13.04
CA GLY A 215 -17.93 17.68 -13.67
C GLY A 215 -18.06 17.59 -15.19
N LEU A 216 -17.22 16.77 -15.83
CA LEU A 216 -17.25 16.55 -17.27
C LEU A 216 -18.54 15.85 -17.72
N ARG A 217 -19.06 14.89 -16.96
CA ARG A 217 -20.38 14.28 -17.26
C ARG A 217 -21.51 15.30 -17.32
N ARG A 218 -21.48 16.30 -16.44
CA ARG A 218 -22.46 17.40 -16.45
C ARG A 218 -22.24 18.33 -17.62
N LEU A 219 -20.98 18.67 -17.92
CA LEU A 219 -20.61 19.57 -19.00
C LEU A 219 -20.96 19.01 -20.39
N TYR A 220 -20.63 17.74 -20.63
CA TYR A 220 -20.90 17.03 -21.89
C TYR A 220 -22.32 16.43 -21.96
N GLY A 221 -23.27 16.95 -21.17
CA GLY A 221 -24.62 16.38 -21.02
C GLY A 221 -25.41 16.18 -22.33
N TYR A 222 -25.06 16.89 -23.40
CA TYR A 222 -25.68 16.78 -24.72
C TYR A 222 -24.84 15.99 -25.75
N GLU A 223 -23.57 15.71 -25.44
CA GLU A 223 -22.64 15.00 -26.33
C GLU A 223 -22.61 13.51 -26.02
N ARG A 224 -23.52 12.77 -26.66
CA ARG A 224 -23.71 11.33 -26.42
C ARG A 224 -22.43 10.50 -26.54
N SER A 225 -21.57 10.80 -27.51
CA SER A 225 -20.30 10.08 -27.76
C SER A 225 -19.33 10.17 -26.58
N VAL A 226 -19.29 11.29 -25.87
CA VAL A 226 -18.42 11.48 -24.69
C VAL A 226 -19.06 10.83 -23.46
N LEU A 227 -20.38 10.96 -23.29
CA LEU A 227 -21.10 10.35 -22.17
C LEU A 227 -21.02 8.83 -22.17
N GLU A 228 -21.02 8.18 -23.33
CA GLU A 228 -20.87 6.73 -23.46
C GLU A 228 -19.56 6.20 -22.82
N ILE A 229 -18.53 7.05 -22.71
CA ILE A 229 -17.24 6.72 -22.06
C ILE A 229 -17.22 7.25 -20.63
N ALA A 230 -17.69 8.48 -20.40
CA ALA A 230 -17.64 9.14 -19.10
C ALA A 230 -18.50 8.43 -18.04
N ASP A 231 -19.66 7.88 -18.43
CA ASP A 231 -20.57 7.17 -17.52
C ASP A 231 -19.96 5.89 -16.93
N PRO A 232 -19.41 4.96 -17.73
CA PRO A 232 -18.65 3.82 -17.20
C PRO A 232 -17.49 4.23 -16.31
N VAL A 233 -16.71 5.24 -16.71
CA VAL A 233 -15.57 5.73 -15.90
C VAL A 233 -16.05 6.22 -14.55
N ALA A 234 -17.11 7.02 -14.50
CA ALA A 234 -17.69 7.53 -13.26
C ALA A 234 -18.16 6.43 -12.30
N ARG A 235 -18.82 5.39 -12.82
CA ARG A 235 -19.25 4.25 -12.00
C ARG A 235 -18.06 3.47 -11.44
N LEU A 236 -17.05 3.20 -12.27
CA LEU A 236 -15.88 2.42 -11.86
C LEU A 236 -15.00 3.18 -10.86
N ILE A 237 -14.81 4.50 -11.05
CA ILE A 237 -14.03 5.30 -10.11
C ILE A 237 -14.77 5.46 -8.78
N GLU A 238 -16.10 5.52 -8.77
CA GLU A 238 -16.88 5.55 -7.53
C GLU A 238 -16.70 4.27 -6.71
N LEU A 239 -16.73 3.11 -7.36
CA LEU A 239 -16.42 1.83 -6.71
C LEU A 239 -15.00 1.80 -6.14
N ALA A 240 -14.02 2.28 -6.92
CA ALA A 240 -12.63 2.33 -6.48
C ALA A 240 -12.43 3.28 -5.29
N VAL A 241 -13.03 4.47 -5.33
CA VAL A 241 -12.99 5.45 -4.24
C VAL A 241 -13.60 4.88 -2.97
N ARG A 242 -14.72 4.14 -3.09
CA ARG A 242 -15.34 3.47 -1.94
C ARG A 242 -14.41 2.44 -1.31
N GLN A 243 -13.83 1.54 -2.10
CA GLN A 243 -12.90 0.51 -1.60
C GLN A 243 -11.63 1.10 -0.97
N LEU A 244 -11.11 2.20 -1.51
CA LEU A 244 -9.96 2.91 -0.94
C LEU A 244 -10.33 3.57 0.39
N ARG A 245 -11.49 4.23 0.44
CA ARG A 245 -12.01 4.87 1.65
C ARG A 245 -12.22 3.88 2.78
N GLU A 246 -12.84 2.73 2.50
CA GLU A 246 -13.04 1.66 3.48
C GLU A 246 -11.72 1.25 4.17
N GLY A 247 -10.60 1.20 3.44
CA GLY A 247 -9.30 0.88 4.03
C GLY A 247 -8.74 1.98 4.95
N PHE A 248 -9.02 3.25 4.67
CA PHE A 248 -8.70 4.34 5.59
C PHE A 248 -9.61 4.33 6.81
N ASP A 249 -10.91 4.12 6.62
CA ASP A 249 -11.90 4.09 7.70
C ASP A 249 -11.63 2.93 8.67
N GLU A 250 -11.23 1.76 8.17
CA GLU A 250 -10.79 0.62 9.00
C GLU A 250 -9.53 0.98 9.82
N THR A 251 -8.56 1.66 9.20
CA THR A 251 -7.35 2.11 9.89
C THR A 251 -7.68 3.14 10.98
N ASP A 252 -8.59 4.07 10.70
CA ASP A 252 -9.04 5.10 11.66
C ASP A 252 -9.82 4.48 12.82
N ALA A 253 -10.70 3.50 12.55
CA ALA A 253 -11.44 2.79 13.58
C ALA A 253 -10.51 2.04 14.54
N GLN A 254 -9.52 1.31 14.01
CA GLN A 254 -8.53 0.58 14.81
C GLN A 254 -7.58 1.51 15.57
N THR A 255 -7.44 2.76 15.11
CA THR A 255 -6.59 3.78 15.75
C THR A 255 -7.38 4.83 16.54
N GLY A 256 -8.69 4.61 16.75
CA GLY A 256 -9.56 5.52 17.50
C GLY A 256 -9.38 5.42 19.02
N GLU A 257 -9.11 4.23 19.56
CA GLU A 257 -8.96 3.99 20.99
C GLU A 257 -7.51 4.22 21.47
N ILE A 258 -7.14 5.49 21.68
CA ILE A 258 -5.76 5.91 21.98
C ILE A 258 -5.11 5.17 23.17
N LEU A 259 -5.84 4.89 24.25
CA LEU A 259 -5.27 4.15 25.39
C LEU A 259 -4.99 2.68 25.08
N SER A 260 -5.86 2.03 24.33
CA SER A 260 -5.65 0.65 23.87
C SER A 260 -4.40 0.56 23.00
N ILE A 261 -4.20 1.58 22.15
CA ILE A 261 -3.03 1.71 21.29
C ILE A 261 -1.75 1.87 22.11
N LEU A 262 -1.73 2.81 23.05
CA LEU A 262 -0.55 3.08 23.86
C LEU A 262 -0.16 1.89 24.75
N LYS A 263 -1.13 1.08 25.20
CA LYS A 263 -0.86 -0.17 25.94
C LYS A 263 -0.22 -1.25 25.08
N ASN A 264 -0.48 -1.26 23.77
CA ASN A 264 -0.04 -2.32 22.86
C ASN A 264 0.66 -1.77 21.62
N ILE A 265 1.59 -0.83 21.85
CA ILE A 265 2.19 0.00 20.81
C ILE A 265 2.85 -0.81 19.69
N ASP A 266 3.61 -1.86 20.02
CA ASP A 266 4.38 -2.60 19.01
C ASP A 266 3.47 -3.42 18.08
N ASN A 267 2.36 -3.96 18.61
CA ASN A 267 1.37 -4.64 17.77
C ASN A 267 0.60 -3.65 16.89
N GLN A 268 0.29 -2.47 17.42
CA GLN A 268 -0.35 -1.42 16.62
C GLN A 268 0.55 -0.86 15.52
N ILE A 269 1.85 -0.70 15.79
CA ILE A 269 2.84 -0.33 14.76
C ILE A 269 2.85 -1.36 13.62
N LYS A 270 2.81 -2.66 13.94
CA LYS A 270 2.74 -3.72 12.93
C LYS A 270 1.44 -3.66 12.14
N PHE A 271 0.31 -3.46 12.80
CA PHE A 271 -0.99 -3.29 12.16
C PHE A 271 -0.97 -2.10 11.17
N ILE A 272 -0.53 -0.92 11.63
CA ILE A 272 -0.44 0.29 10.79
C ILE A 272 0.53 0.08 9.63
N SER A 273 1.67 -0.59 9.85
CA SER A 273 2.63 -0.91 8.79
C SER A 273 2.00 -1.80 7.71
N ASN A 274 1.20 -2.79 8.10
CA ASN A 274 0.49 -3.68 7.18
C ASN A 274 -0.61 -2.94 6.43
N ALA A 275 -1.43 -2.15 7.13
CA ALA A 275 -2.46 -1.30 6.54
C ALA A 275 -1.86 -0.31 5.53
N ARG A 276 -0.75 0.35 5.89
CA ARG A 276 0.04 1.20 5.01
C ARG A 276 0.47 0.46 3.75
N ASN A 277 1.03 -0.74 3.89
CA ASN A 277 1.49 -1.52 2.73
C ASN A 277 0.34 -1.90 1.80
N VAL A 278 -0.81 -2.30 2.34
CA VAL A 278 -2.01 -2.61 1.54
C VAL A 278 -2.51 -1.37 0.80
N LEU A 279 -2.65 -0.24 1.50
CA LEU A 279 -3.12 1.02 0.92
C LEU A 279 -2.14 1.54 -0.14
N TYR A 280 -0.83 1.49 0.13
CA TYR A 280 0.21 1.93 -0.79
C TYR A 280 0.18 1.15 -2.11
N ARG A 281 0.14 -0.20 -2.05
CA ARG A 281 0.04 -1.05 -3.25
C ARG A 281 -1.16 -0.71 -4.12
N ARG A 282 -2.29 -0.36 -3.50
CA ARG A 282 -3.50 0.08 -4.24
C ARG A 282 -3.30 1.47 -4.84
N LEU A 283 -2.77 2.42 -4.08
CA LEU A 283 -2.65 3.83 -4.47
C LEU A 283 -1.53 4.12 -5.47
N ILE A 284 -0.39 3.44 -5.40
CA ILE A 284 0.76 3.70 -6.30
C ILE A 284 0.36 3.54 -7.78
N SER A 285 -0.55 2.61 -8.07
CA SER A 285 -1.04 2.38 -9.42
C SER A 285 -1.84 3.57 -10.01
N TRP A 286 -2.32 4.49 -9.17
CA TRP A 286 -3.05 5.68 -9.59
C TRP A 286 -2.15 6.86 -9.95
N ASP A 287 -0.87 6.82 -9.61
CA ASP A 287 0.04 7.96 -9.79
C ASP A 287 0.08 8.43 -11.26
N ASP A 288 0.01 7.52 -12.24
CA ASP A 288 -0.02 7.89 -13.68
C ASP A 288 -1.31 8.57 -14.10
N ILE A 289 -2.44 8.00 -13.69
CA ILE A 289 -3.76 8.56 -13.99
C ILE A 289 -3.90 9.93 -13.34
N THR A 290 -3.60 10.04 -12.04
CA THR A 290 -3.69 11.31 -11.30
C THR A 290 -2.77 12.38 -11.88
N THR A 291 -1.56 12.02 -12.32
CA THR A 291 -0.63 12.94 -12.99
C THR A 291 -1.19 13.46 -14.31
N LYS A 292 -1.74 12.58 -15.16
CA LYS A 292 -2.38 12.97 -16.44
C LYS A 292 -3.57 13.91 -16.22
N TRP A 293 -4.36 13.68 -15.17
CA TRP A 293 -5.55 14.50 -14.86
C TRP A 293 -5.22 15.83 -14.18
N LYS A 294 -4.09 15.97 -13.50
CA LYS A 294 -3.73 17.17 -12.73
C LYS A 294 -3.79 18.47 -13.57
N PRO A 295 -3.18 18.58 -14.75
CA PRO A 295 -3.17 19.82 -15.53
C PRO A 295 -4.49 20.10 -16.28
N VAL A 296 -5.39 19.13 -16.40
CA VAL A 296 -6.57 19.23 -17.27
C VAL A 296 -7.75 19.91 -16.54
N PRO A 297 -8.20 21.11 -16.95
CA PRO A 297 -9.38 21.74 -16.38
C PRO A 297 -10.68 21.08 -16.85
N VAL A 298 -11.77 21.28 -16.10
CA VAL A 298 -13.11 20.81 -16.47
C VAL A 298 -13.73 21.81 -17.45
N GLN A 299 -13.45 21.64 -18.74
CA GLN A 299 -13.96 22.48 -19.84
C GLN A 299 -14.11 21.65 -21.12
N HIS A 300 -14.70 22.19 -22.19
CA HIS A 300 -14.71 21.49 -23.48
C HIS A 300 -13.29 21.46 -24.06
N SER A 301 -12.83 20.27 -24.47
CA SER A 301 -11.49 20.07 -25.02
C SER A 301 -11.38 18.72 -25.73
N GLU A 302 -10.66 18.69 -26.84
CA GLU A 302 -10.42 17.49 -27.65
C GLU A 302 -9.60 16.41 -26.94
N ILE A 303 -8.86 16.76 -25.87
CA ILE A 303 -8.01 15.83 -25.12
C ILE A 303 -8.83 14.96 -24.14
N ILE A 304 -10.01 15.45 -23.73
CA ILE A 304 -10.83 14.81 -22.69
C ILE A 304 -11.33 13.42 -23.08
N PRO A 305 -11.85 13.18 -24.29
CA PRO A 305 -12.27 11.84 -24.71
C PRO A 305 -11.15 10.80 -24.59
N ASP A 306 -9.92 11.14 -25.00
CA ASP A 306 -8.78 10.22 -24.89
C ASP A 306 -8.37 9.98 -23.45
N LEU A 307 -8.35 11.03 -22.62
CA LEU A 307 -8.07 10.89 -21.20
C LEU A 307 -9.12 10.03 -20.47
N LEU A 308 -10.39 10.14 -20.85
CA LEU A 308 -11.47 9.28 -20.35
C LEU A 308 -11.27 7.83 -20.79
N ARG A 309 -10.86 7.58 -22.04
CA ARG A 309 -10.56 6.22 -22.54
C ARG A 309 -9.38 5.59 -21.79
N ASP A 310 -8.30 6.33 -21.58
CA ASP A 310 -7.15 5.89 -20.80
C ASP A 310 -7.55 5.54 -19.37
N THR A 311 -8.37 6.39 -18.76
CA THR A 311 -8.90 6.14 -17.41
C THR A 311 -9.80 4.91 -17.39
N TYR A 312 -10.64 4.72 -18.39
CA TYR A 312 -11.46 3.51 -18.53
C TYR A 312 -10.60 2.25 -18.65
N ARG A 313 -9.57 2.25 -19.50
CA ARG A 313 -8.62 1.12 -19.66
C ARG A 313 -7.90 0.78 -18.36
N PHE A 314 -7.59 1.79 -17.55
CA PHE A 314 -7.02 1.59 -16.22
C PHE A 314 -8.03 0.97 -15.24
N LEU A 315 -9.26 1.46 -15.22
CA LEU A 315 -10.28 1.06 -14.23
C LEU A 315 -10.95 -0.28 -14.55
N ALA A 316 -11.26 -0.54 -15.82
CA ALA A 316 -12.03 -1.71 -16.25
C ALA A 316 -11.44 -3.03 -15.74
N PRO A 317 -10.16 -3.37 -15.95
CA PRO A 317 -9.61 -4.64 -15.46
C PRO A 317 -9.52 -4.74 -13.93
N ARG A 318 -9.61 -3.61 -13.20
CA ARG A 318 -9.45 -3.56 -11.75
C ARG A 318 -10.78 -3.56 -10.99
N PHE A 319 -11.83 -2.98 -11.57
CA PHE A 319 -13.06 -2.67 -10.86
C PHE A 319 -14.33 -3.11 -11.60
N MET A 320 -14.22 -3.55 -12.86
CA MET A 320 -15.37 -4.10 -13.56
C MET A 320 -15.70 -5.46 -12.95
N GLN A 321 -16.90 -5.60 -12.38
CA GLN A 321 -17.37 -6.89 -11.90
C GLN A 321 -17.55 -7.80 -13.11
N THR A 322 -16.67 -8.78 -13.26
CA THR A 322 -16.94 -9.93 -14.12
C THR A 322 -18.13 -10.65 -13.50
N LYS A 323 -19.30 -10.53 -14.12
CA LYS A 323 -20.32 -11.56 -13.94
C LYS A 323 -19.68 -12.84 -14.49
N GLU A 324 -19.13 -13.68 -13.62
CA GLU A 324 -18.90 -15.07 -13.98
C GLU A 324 -20.27 -15.61 -14.41
N TRP A 325 -20.39 -15.87 -15.71
CA TRP A 325 -21.50 -16.67 -16.19
C TRP A 325 -21.28 -18.05 -15.60
N ILE A 326 -21.95 -18.33 -14.47
CA ILE A 326 -22.13 -19.69 -14.02
C ILE A 326 -22.89 -20.37 -15.15
N LEU A 327 -22.18 -21.16 -15.95
CA LEU A 327 -22.76 -22.04 -16.95
C LEU A 327 -23.77 -22.92 -16.18
N ALA A 328 -25.06 -22.64 -16.35
CA ALA A 328 -26.14 -23.51 -15.94
C ALA A 328 -26.14 -24.75 -16.84
N THR A 329 -25.09 -25.56 -16.71
CA THR A 329 -24.98 -26.91 -17.25
C THR A 329 -24.44 -27.83 -16.17
N GLN A 330 -25.04 -27.78 -14.99
CA GLN A 330 -25.13 -28.96 -14.12
C GLN A 330 -26.60 -29.37 -14.06
N PRO A 331 -26.97 -30.56 -14.59
CA PRO A 331 -28.32 -31.06 -14.43
C PRO A 331 -28.56 -31.36 -12.95
N ASP A 332 -29.68 -30.86 -12.44
CA ASP A 332 -30.28 -31.06 -11.13
C ASP A 332 -30.32 -32.56 -10.73
N ARG A 333 -29.21 -33.06 -10.15
CA ARG A 333 -29.08 -34.47 -9.72
C ARG A 333 -28.91 -34.68 -8.22
N GLU A 334 -28.92 -33.64 -7.40
CA GLU A 334 -28.73 -33.77 -5.95
C GLU A 334 -29.91 -33.27 -5.09
N LYS A 335 -31.15 -33.47 -5.56
CA LYS A 335 -32.36 -33.26 -4.74
C LYS A 335 -33.18 -34.52 -4.43
N LYS A 336 -32.63 -35.72 -4.66
CA LYS A 336 -33.29 -36.97 -4.27
C LYS A 336 -32.31 -38.00 -3.73
N LYS A 337 -31.83 -37.80 -2.50
CA LYS A 337 -31.41 -38.88 -1.57
C LYS A 337 -30.94 -38.24 -0.25
N ALA A 338 -31.85 -38.16 0.72
CA ALA A 338 -31.62 -38.15 2.18
C ALA A 338 -32.66 -37.29 2.91
N THR A 339 -33.94 -37.63 2.75
CA THR A 339 -34.95 -37.26 3.75
C THR A 339 -35.82 -38.48 4.01
N THR A 340 -35.20 -39.53 4.52
CA THR A 340 -35.92 -40.64 5.15
C THR A 340 -35.00 -41.30 6.19
N ARG A 341 -35.03 -40.79 7.42
CA ARG A 341 -35.30 -41.58 8.64
C ARG A 341 -35.28 -40.69 9.88
N ARG A 342 -36.32 -40.90 10.70
CA ARG A 342 -36.70 -40.21 11.93
C ARG A 342 -35.70 -40.41 13.08
N MET A 343 -35.74 -39.43 13.99
CA MET A 343 -35.39 -39.47 15.42
C MET A 343 -35.60 -40.83 16.08
N VAL A 344 -34.73 -41.17 17.04
CA VAL A 344 -35.07 -41.89 18.28
C VAL A 344 -34.10 -41.51 19.41
N TRP A 345 -34.70 -41.02 20.51
CA TRP A 345 -34.26 -40.67 21.89
C TRP A 345 -33.15 -39.64 22.11
#